data_AF-A0A3S0I5P4-F1
#
_entry.id   AF-A0A3S0I5P4-F1
#
_cell.length_a   1.000
_cell.length_b   1.000
_cell.length_c   1.000
_cell.angle_alpha   90.00
_cell.angle_beta   90.00
_cell.angle_gamma   90.00
#
_symmetry.space_group_name_H-M   'P 1'
#
loop_
_entity.id
_entity.type
_entity.pdbx_description
1 polymer ?
#
loop_
_entity_poly.entity_id
_entity_poly.type
_entity_poly.pdbx_seq_one_letter_code
_entity_poly.pdbx_strand_id
1 'polypeptide(L)' 'MTIRRHFSDTRTEVGRVRFLLADQSVQLVAEGPGWQHCSEHRNFSEATQELAFLPQVPQRLYEASLEDLQRRMGLEFAA' A
#
# COMPACT_ATOMS: atom_id res chain seq x y z
N MET A 1 17.37 -13.44 4.31
CA MET A 1 17.06 -12.29 3.44
C MET A 1 15.58 -12.41 3.09
N THR A 2 14.70 -11.61 3.70
CA THR A 2 13.26 -11.70 3.42
C THR A 2 12.98 -11.08 2.06
N ILE A 3 12.56 -11.91 1.10
CA ILE A 3 12.19 -11.41 -0.24
C ILE A 3 10.89 -10.62 -0.06
N ARG A 4 10.94 -9.31 -0.36
CA ARG A 4 9.75 -8.46 -0.38
C ARG A 4 9.22 -8.40 -1.81
N ARG A 5 8.13 -9.10 -2.08
CA ARG A 5 7.46 -9.09 -3.38
C ARG A 5 6.60 -7.83 -3.48
N HIS A 6 6.74 -7.09 -4.56
CA HIS A 6 5.81 -6.00 -4.85
C HIS A 6 4.42 -6.57 -5.11
N PHE A 7 3.46 -6.19 -4.26
CA PHE A 7 2.07 -6.57 -4.46
C PHE A 7 1.32 -5.48 -5.20
N SER A 8 1.32 -4.25 -4.69
CA SER A 8 0.68 -3.08 -5.30
C SER A 8 1.65 -1.89 -5.35
N ASP A 9 1.57 -1.10 -6.42
CA ASP A 9 2.34 0.12 -6.62
C ASP A 9 1.45 1.17 -7.30
N THR A 10 0.95 2.10 -6.52
CA THR A 10 0.11 3.20 -6.98
C THR A 10 0.93 4.48 -6.98
N ARG A 11 1.03 5.12 -8.15
CA ARG A 11 1.76 6.37 -8.32
C ARG A 11 0.82 7.45 -8.85
N THR A 12 0.85 8.59 -8.19
CA THR A 12 0.09 9.79 -8.57
C THR A 12 1.01 11.00 -8.59
N GLU A 13 0.47 12.14 -9.00
CA GLU A 13 1.13 13.45 -9.00
C GLU A 13 1.49 13.93 -7.58
N VAL A 14 0.74 13.47 -6.57
CA VAL A 14 0.81 13.94 -5.18
C VAL A 14 1.57 12.98 -4.26
N GLY A 15 1.92 11.80 -4.75
CA GLY A 15 2.61 10.79 -3.97
C GLY A 15 2.50 9.39 -4.54
N ARG A 16 3.06 8.43 -3.81
CA ARG A 16 3.13 7.03 -4.17
C ARG A 16 2.84 6.17 -2.95
N VAL A 17 2.06 5.11 -3.15
CA VAL A 17 1.77 4.10 -2.12
C VAL A 17 2.13 2.74 -2.68
N ARG A 18 2.80 1.95 -1.86
CA ARG A 18 3.21 0.58 -2.18
C ARG A 18 2.78 -0.35 -1.07
N PHE A 19 2.24 -1.49 -1.48
CA PHE A 19 2.07 -2.64 -0.61
C PHE A 19 3.04 -3.72 -1.06
N LEU A 20 3.94 -4.11 -0.17
CA LEU A 20 4.91 -5.17 -0.41
C LEU A 20 4.55 -6.37 0.46
N LEU A 21 4.52 -7.55 -0.14
CA LEU A 21 4.38 -8.81 0.59
C LEU A 21 5.73 -9.31 1.04
N ALA A 22 5.87 -9.55 2.33
CA ALA A 22 6.89 -10.39 2.92
C ALA A 22 6.24 -11.70 3.40
N ASP A 23 7.06 -12.69 3.76
CA ASP A 23 6.66 -14.06 4.11
C ASP A 23 5.34 -14.16 4.92
N GLN A 24 5.20 -13.35 5.98
CA GLN A 24 4.02 -13.33 6.85
C GLN A 24 3.57 -11.90 7.20
N SER A 25 4.00 -10.91 6.42
CA SER A 25 3.68 -9.51 6.70
C SER A 25 3.51 -8.69 5.43
N VAL A 26 2.76 -7.60 5.56
CA VAL A 26 2.54 -6.61 4.53
C VAL A 26 3.28 -5.35 4.94
N GLN A 27 4.22 -4.90 4.12
CA GLN A 27 4.85 -3.61 4.30
C GLN A 27 4.07 -2.55 3.52
N LEU A 28 3.62 -1.52 4.22
CA LEU A 28 3.06 -0.31 3.65
C LEU A 28 4.17 0.72 3.50
N VAL A 29 4.33 1.27 2.29
CA VAL A 29 5.22 2.40 2.04
C VAL A 29 4.42 3.48 1.32
N ALA A 30 4.19 4.59 2.00
CA ALA A 30 3.53 5.77 1.44
C ALA A 30 4.53 6.94 1.44
N GLU A 31 4.64 7.66 0.33
CA GLU A 31 5.57 8.77 0.20
C GLU A 31 4.98 9.88 -0.65
N GLY A 32 5.37 11.11 -0.36
CA GLY A 32 4.98 12.29 -1.12
C GLY A 32 5.95 13.46 -0.88
N PRO A 33 5.64 14.65 -1.41
CA PRO A 33 6.51 15.81 -1.27
C PRO A 33 6.72 16.18 0.21
N GLY A 34 7.93 15.95 0.73
CA GLY A 34 8.29 16.30 2.10
C GLY A 34 7.82 15.33 3.18
N TRP A 35 7.28 14.16 2.82
CA TRP A 35 6.88 13.14 3.78
C TRP A 35 7.10 11.71 3.25
N GLN A 36 7.38 10.80 4.17
CA GLN A 36 7.49 9.38 3.92
C GLN A 36 7.00 8.63 5.15
N HIS A 37 6.27 7.57 4.91
CA HIS A 37 5.76 6.65 5.91
C HIS A 37 6.08 5.22 5.47
N CYS A 38 6.57 4.43 6.43
CA CYS A 38 6.89 3.03 6.23
C CYS A 38 6.47 2.27 7.48
N SER A 39 5.58 1.29 7.32
CA SER A 39 5.09 0.45 8.41
C SER A 39 4.93 -1.00 7.95
N GLU A 40 4.95 -1.92 8.91
CA GLU A 40 4.79 -3.35 8.66
C GLU A 40 3.57 -3.86 9.44
N HIS A 41 2.72 -4.61 8.75
CA HIS A 41 1.40 -5.04 9.20
C HIS A 41 1.22 -6.53 8.99
N ARG A 42 0.29 -7.17 9.70
CA ARG A 42 0.07 -8.63 9.57
C ARG A 42 -0.67 -8.99 8.29
N ASN A 43 -1.47 -8.07 7.77
CA ASN A 43 -2.31 -8.28 6.61
C ASN A 43 -2.61 -6.95 5.89
N PHE A 44 -3.22 -7.05 4.71
CA PHE A 44 -3.59 -5.87 3.93
C PHE A 44 -4.63 -4.99 4.62
N SER A 45 -5.54 -5.57 5.41
CA SER A 45 -6.57 -4.81 6.13
C SER A 45 -5.95 -3.83 7.11
N GLU A 46 -5.03 -4.28 7.96
CA GLU A 46 -4.28 -3.42 8.90
C GLU A 46 -3.49 -2.34 8.15
N ALA A 47 -2.80 -2.71 7.06
CA ALA A 47 -2.07 -1.75 6.23
C ALA A 47 -2.98 -0.67 5.61
N THR A 48 -4.17 -1.04 5.14
CA THR A 48 -5.14 -0.08 4.58
C THR A 48 -5.75 0.82 5.65
N GLN A 49 -5.96 0.31 6.87
CA GLN A 49 -6.41 1.12 8.00
C GLN A 49 -5.36 2.16 8.37
N GLU A 50 -4.09 1.77 8.48
CA GLU A 50 -2.99 2.71 8.74
C GLU A 50 -2.93 3.78 7.65
N LEU A 51 -3.01 3.39 6.36
CA LEU A 51 -3.03 4.34 5.25
C LEU A 51 -4.16 5.38 5.39
N ALA A 52 -5.33 4.98 5.88
CA ALA A 52 -6.46 5.89 6.12
C ALA A 52 -6.23 6.87 7.28
N PHE A 53 -5.36 6.52 8.24
CA PHE A 53 -5.01 7.38 9.38
C PHE A 53 -3.86 8.34 9.09
N LEU A 54 -3.17 8.22 7.95
CA LEU A 54 -2.07 9.12 7.60
C LEU A 54 -2.59 10.48 7.12
N PRO A 55 -2.42 11.57 7.90
CA PRO A 55 -2.96 12.88 7.53
C PRO A 55 -2.27 13.50 6.31
N GLN A 56 -1.10 12.98 5.94
CA GLN A 56 -0.30 13.44 4.82
C GLN A 56 -0.72 12.79 3.50
N VAL A 57 -1.52 11.71 3.55
CA VAL A 57 -2.01 10.99 2.36
C VAL A 57 -3.26 11.70 1.84
N PRO A 58 -3.23 12.28 0.63
CA PRO A 58 -4.43 12.87 0.05
C PRO A 58 -5.48 11.81 -0.23
N GLN A 59 -6.76 12.15 -0.07
CA GLN A 59 -7.88 11.23 -0.30
C GLN A 59 -7.79 10.53 -1.67
N ARG A 60 -7.45 11.27 -2.73
CA ARG A 60 -7.28 10.72 -4.08
C ARG A 60 -6.19 9.64 -4.16
N LEU A 61 -5.09 9.80 -3.42
CA LEU A 61 -4.02 8.82 -3.37
C LEU A 61 -4.47 7.58 -2.59
N TYR A 62 -5.19 7.76 -1.48
CA TYR A 62 -5.79 6.66 -0.73
C TYR A 62 -6.75 5.84 -1.59
N GLU A 63 -7.71 6.49 -2.25
CA GLU A 63 -8.71 5.83 -3.11
C GLU A 63 -8.04 5.06 -4.25
N ALA A 64 -7.13 5.71 -4.99
CA ALA A 64 -6.40 5.05 -6.08
C ALA A 64 -5.59 3.83 -5.59
N SER A 65 -5.04 3.91 -4.38
CA SER A 65 -4.26 2.82 -3.78
C SER A 65 -5.15 1.64 -3.39
N LEU A 66 -6.35 1.91 -2.88
CA LEU A 66 -7.34 0.87 -2.58
C LEU A 66 -7.88 0.22 -3.85
N GLU A 67 -8.16 1.00 -4.89
CA GLU A 67 -8.63 0.46 -6.17
C GLU A 67 -7.59 -0.46 -6.82
N ASP A 68 -6.31 -0.06 -6.85
CA ASP A 68 -5.23 -0.92 -7.35
C ASP A 68 -5.07 -2.17 -6.48
N LEU A 69 -5.09 -2.03 -5.15
CA LEU A 69 -4.98 -3.16 -4.23
C LEU A 69 -6.13 -4.17 -4.41
N GLN A 70 -7.37 -3.70 -4.47
CA GLN A 70 -8.56 -4.53 -4.70
C GLN A 70 -8.50 -5.22 -6.07
N ARG A 71 -8.09 -4.49 -7.11
CA ARG A 71 -7.91 -5.08 -8.45
C ARG A 71 -6.89 -6.22 -8.43
N ARG A 72 -5.75 -6.02 -7.77
CA ARG A 72 -4.69 -7.04 -7.70
C ARG A 72 -5.09 -8.23 -6.84
N MET A 73 -5.79 -8.02 -5.73
CA MET A 73 -6.39 -9.12 -4.97
C MET A 73 -7.37 -9.91 -5.83
N GLY A 74 -8.26 -9.24 -6.57
CA GLY A 74 -9.18 -9.91 -7.49
C GLY A 74 -8.50 -10.76 -8.56
N LEU A 75 -7.34 -10.31 -9.07
CA LEU A 75 -6.53 -11.08 -10.02
C LEU A 75 -5.81 -12.27 -9.39
N GLU A 76 -5.30 -12.13 -8.16
CA GLU A 76 -4.57 -13.21 -7.47
C GLU A 76 -5.51 -14.30 -6.94
N PHE A 77 -6.75 -13.96 -6.55
CA PHE A 77 -7.76 -14.94 -6.11
C PHE A 77 -8.58 -15.56 -7.25
N ALA A 78 -8.43 -15.09 -8.48
CA ALA A 78 -9.09 -15.65 -9.67
C ALA A 78 -8.20 -16.62 -10.47
N ALA A 79 -6.93 -16.79 -10.06
CA ALA A 79 -5.93 -17.66 -10.68
C ALA A 79 -5.72 -18.92 -9.84
#